data_AF-A0A7U4GCZ2-F1
#
_entry.id   AF-A0A7U4GCZ2-F1
#
_cell.length_a   1.000
_cell.length_b   1.000
_cell.length_c   1.000
_cell.angle_alpha   90.00
_cell.angle_beta   90.00
_cell.angle_gamma   90.00
#
_symmetry.space_group_name_H-M   'P 1'
#
loop_
_entity.id
_entity.type
_entity.pdbx_description
1 polymer ?
#
loop_
_entity_poly.entity_id
_entity_poly.type
_entity_poly.pdbx_seq_one_letter_code
_entity_poly.pdbx_strand_id
1 'polypeptide(L)'
;MEQAYQPGRVINVGAGPAPKDRFGRSYMNVQVAGRQPEWQPAPMTTSDARDIKAKALTEAYIQVTALQAAVSTQLATPEETSALVLWQIYLVLMNRVDPDSPLDIVWPEKPEGGLS
;
A
#
# COMPACT_ATOMS: atom_id res chain seq x y z
N MET A 1 -4.70 1.68 18.39
CA MET A 1 -5.90 2.16 17.66
C MET A 1 -5.97 1.35 16.38
N GLU A 2 -6.86 0.37 16.31
CA GLU A 2 -7.08 -0.45 15.12
C GLU A 2 -7.65 0.46 14.01
N GLN A 3 -6.84 0.75 13.00
CA GLN A 3 -7.32 1.39 11.78
C GLN A 3 -7.97 0.32 10.91
N ALA A 4 -9.20 -0.05 11.26
CA ALA A 4 -10.09 -0.71 10.33
C ALA A 4 -10.25 0.20 9.09
N TYR A 5 -10.04 -0.37 7.91
CA TYR A 5 -10.31 0.26 6.62
C TYR A 5 -11.67 0.95 6.63
N GLN A 6 -11.67 2.28 6.76
CA GLN A 6 -12.83 3.14 6.59
C GLN A 6 -12.47 4.06 5.43
N PRO A 7 -12.94 3.78 4.20
CA PRO A 7 -12.68 4.68 3.08
C PRO A 7 -13.42 5.99 3.35
N GLY A 8 -12.66 6.98 3.80
CA GLY A 8 -13.12 8.34 4.03
C GLY A 8 -13.83 8.84 2.77
N ARG A 9 -15.05 9.32 2.98
CA ARG A 9 -15.86 10.05 2.01
C ARG A 9 -15.03 11.17 1.39
N VAL A 10 -14.59 10.99 0.15
CA VAL A 10 -13.84 12.02 -0.56
C VAL A 10 -14.83 13.06 -1.07
N ILE A 11 -15.13 14.06 -0.23
CA ILE A 11 -15.90 15.25 -0.65
C ILE A 11 -15.02 16.19 -1.48
N ASN A 12 -14.50 15.74 -2.63
CA ASN A 12 -13.94 16.67 -3.62
C ASN A 12 -14.92 16.86 -4.77
N VAL A 13 -15.61 18.00 -4.68
CA VAL A 13 -16.57 18.55 -5.62
C VAL A 13 -15.79 19.08 -6.82
N GLY A 14 -15.81 18.38 -7.96
CA GLY A 14 -15.31 18.94 -9.22
C GLY A 14 -14.82 17.94 -10.26
N ALA A 15 -14.88 18.37 -11.53
CA ALA A 15 -14.40 17.70 -12.74
C ALA A 15 -12.85 17.64 -12.83
N GLY A 16 -12.19 17.22 -11.74
CA GLY A 16 -10.75 16.98 -11.69
C GLY A 16 -10.38 15.52 -12.03
N PRO A 17 -9.08 15.20 -12.11
CA PRO A 17 -8.62 13.82 -12.28
C PRO A 17 -9.13 12.95 -11.13
N ALA A 18 -9.46 11.69 -11.44
CA ALA A 18 -9.95 10.75 -10.44
C ALA A 18 -8.96 10.65 -9.26
N PRO A 19 -9.43 10.79 -8.01
CA PRO A 19 -8.60 10.51 -6.84
C PRO A 19 -8.00 9.10 -6.92
N LYS A 20 -6.87 8.90 -6.24
CA LYS A 20 -6.16 7.60 -6.17
C LYS A 20 -6.07 7.12 -4.73
N ASP A 21 -6.13 5.81 -4.53
CA ASP A 21 -5.91 5.20 -3.22
C ASP A 21 -4.40 5.09 -2.89
N ARG A 22 -4.07 4.54 -1.71
CA ARG A 22 -2.66 4.33 -1.29
C ARG A 22 -1.87 3.37 -2.19
N PHE A 23 -2.55 2.63 -3.06
CA PHE A 23 -1.97 1.72 -4.04
C PHE A 23 -1.96 2.31 -5.47
N GLY A 24 -2.39 3.56 -5.62
CA GLY A 24 -2.45 4.27 -6.90
C GLY A 24 -3.66 3.91 -7.76
N ARG A 25 -4.60 3.09 -7.27
CA ARG A 25 -5.83 2.71 -7.99
C ARG A 25 -6.81 3.89 -7.99
N SER A 26 -7.42 4.15 -9.14
CA SER A 26 -8.35 5.26 -9.30
C SER A 26 -9.71 4.98 -8.68
N TYR A 27 -10.31 6.01 -8.10
CA TYR A 27 -11.70 5.99 -7.63
C TYR A 27 -12.64 5.94 -8.85
N MET A 28 -13.80 5.32 -8.67
CA MET A 28 -14.88 5.32 -9.65
C MET A 28 -15.81 6.53 -9.45
N ASN A 29 -16.38 7.06 -10.53
CA ASN A 29 -17.39 8.10 -10.46
C ASN A 29 -18.78 7.46 -10.37
N VAL A 30 -19.50 7.69 -9.28
CA VAL A 30 -20.85 7.16 -9.06
C VAL A 30 -21.86 8.27 -9.34
N GLN A 31 -22.69 8.07 -10.36
CA GLN A 31 -23.74 9.01 -10.75
C GLN A 31 -25.10 8.51 -10.25
N VAL A 32 -25.74 9.28 -9.37
CA VAL A 32 -27.08 8.97 -8.86
C VAL A 32 -28.04 10.06 -9.34
N ALA A 33 -29.16 9.67 -9.94
CA ALA A 33 -30.15 10.61 -10.46
C ALA A 33 -30.60 11.62 -9.39
N GLY A 34 -30.49 12.91 -9.71
CA GLY A 34 -30.82 14.00 -8.78
C GLY A 34 -29.78 14.27 -7.67
N ARG A 35 -28.62 13.58 -7.70
CA ARG A 35 -27.47 13.87 -6.82
C ARG A 35 -26.25 14.27 -7.62
N GLN A 36 -25.31 14.93 -6.96
CA GLN A 36 -24.00 15.20 -7.55
C GLN A 36 -23.20 13.90 -7.70
N PRO A 37 -22.38 13.78 -8.76
CA PRO A 37 -21.51 12.63 -8.94
C PRO A 37 -20.51 12.54 -7.78
N GLU A 38 -20.38 11.36 -7.19
CA GLU A 38 -19.51 11.11 -6.03
C GLU A 38 -18.35 10.21 -6.45
N TRP A 39 -17.12 10.57 -6.08
CA TRP A 39 -15.97 9.69 -6.23
C TRP A 39 -15.97 8.65 -5.11
N GLN A 40 -16.04 7.37 -5.47
CA GLN A 40 -16.03 6.26 -4.52
C GLN A 40 -14.87 5.32 -4.83
N PRO A 41 -14.25 4.67 -3.83
CA PRO A 41 -13.17 3.73 -4.07
C PRO A 41 -13.71 2.54 -4.88
N ALA A 42 -12.94 2.10 -5.88
CA ALA A 42 -13.28 0.88 -6.58
C ALA A 42 -13.12 -0.33 -5.65
N PRO A 43 -14.08 -1.29 -5.61
CA PRO A 43 -13.91 -2.49 -4.82
C PRO A 43 -12.62 -3.18 -5.25
N MET A 44 -11.86 -3.67 -4.27
CA MET A 44 -10.63 -4.40 -4.56
C MET A 44 -10.99 -5.72 -5.22
N THR A 45 -10.50 -5.95 -6.44
CA THR A 45 -10.63 -7.27 -7.08
C THR A 45 -9.49 -8.18 -6.63
N THR A 46 -9.66 -9.49 -6.79
CA THR A 46 -8.57 -10.45 -6.53
C THR A 46 -7.34 -10.17 -7.40
N SER A 47 -7.55 -9.75 -8.65
CA SER A 47 -6.45 -9.33 -9.54
C SER A 47 -5.72 -8.10 -8.99
N ASP A 48 -6.46 -7.06 -8.59
CA ASP A 48 -5.86 -5.88 -7.95
C ASP A 48 -5.06 -6.25 -6.70
N ALA A 49 -5.60 -7.11 -5.84
CA ALA A 49 -4.92 -7.56 -4.62
C ALA A 49 -3.63 -8.33 -4.95
N ARG A 50 -3.64 -9.21 -5.97
CA ARG A 50 -2.45 -9.92 -6.42
C ARG A 50 -1.39 -8.95 -6.96
N ASP A 51 -1.79 -7.98 -7.77
CA ASP A 51 -0.90 -6.95 -8.30
C ASP A 51 -0.28 -6.09 -7.19
N ILE A 52 -1.09 -5.65 -6.22
CA ILE A 52 -0.62 -4.89 -5.05
C ILE A 52 0.40 -5.70 -4.26
N LYS A 53 0.06 -6.95 -3.92
CA LYS A 53 0.95 -7.85 -3.18
C LYS A 53 2.27 -8.05 -3.93
N ALA A 54 2.22 -8.32 -5.24
CA ALA A 54 3.42 -8.53 -6.06
C ALA A 54 4.32 -7.28 -6.13
N LYS A 55 3.74 -6.10 -6.31
CA LYS A 55 4.48 -4.83 -6.31
C LYS A 55 5.11 -4.53 -4.96
N ALA A 56 4.34 -4.70 -3.88
CA ALA A 56 4.82 -4.49 -2.52
C ALA A 56 5.94 -5.46 -2.12
N LEU A 57 5.84 -6.73 -2.52
CA LEU A 57 6.89 -7.71 -2.29
C LEU A 57 8.15 -7.37 -3.08
N THR A 58 8.02 -7.04 -4.36
CA THR A 58 9.16 -6.61 -5.20
C THR A 58 9.89 -5.44 -4.57
N GLU A 59 9.17 -4.41 -4.15
CA GLU A 59 9.75 -3.24 -3.47
C GLU A 59 10.44 -3.64 -2.17
N ALA A 60 9.78 -4.44 -1.33
CA ALA A 60 10.37 -4.89 -0.07
C ALA A 60 11.65 -5.71 -0.27
N TYR A 61 11.69 -6.59 -1.28
CA TYR A 61 12.89 -7.35 -1.62
C TYR A 61 14.05 -6.45 -2.03
N ILE A 62 13.79 -5.41 -2.84
CA ILE A 62 14.80 -4.43 -3.26
C ILE A 62 15.39 -3.72 -2.03
N GLN A 63 14.53 -3.21 -1.15
CA GLN A 63 14.94 -2.49 0.06
C GLN A 63 15.72 -3.40 1.02
N VAL A 64 15.22 -4.60 1.29
CA VAL A 64 15.90 -5.58 2.14
C VAL A 64 17.28 -5.92 1.58
N THR A 65 17.39 -6.19 0.28
CA THR A 65 18.67 -6.56 -0.35
C THR A 65 19.68 -5.42 -0.24
N ALA A 66 19.25 -4.19 -0.52
CA ALA A 66 20.13 -3.03 -0.50
C ALA A 66 20.59 -2.69 0.93
N LEU A 67 19.68 -2.73 1.91
CA LEU A 67 20.00 -2.51 3.32
C LEU A 67 20.88 -3.64 3.90
N GLN A 68 20.64 -4.89 3.51
CA GLN A 68 21.52 -6.01 3.87
C GLN A 68 22.94 -5.82 3.32
N ALA A 69 23.07 -5.30 2.09
CA ALA A 69 24.36 -4.97 1.53
C ALA A 69 25.07 -3.88 2.35
N ALA A 70 24.38 -2.80 2.72
CA ALA A 70 24.93 -1.75 3.59
C ALA A 70 25.38 -2.28 4.96
N VAL A 71 24.60 -3.17 5.57
CA VAL A 71 24.96 -3.81 6.84
C VAL A 71 26.17 -4.72 6.67
N SER A 72 26.20 -5.51 5.59
CA SER A 72 27.30 -6.45 5.30
C SER A 72 28.62 -5.73 4.97
N THR A 73 28.56 -4.55 4.36
CA THR A 73 29.73 -3.68 4.11
C THR A 73 30.10 -2.81 5.30
N GLN A 74 29.37 -2.90 6.41
CA GLN A 74 29.53 -2.06 7.61
C GLN A 74 29.39 -0.55 7.32
N LEU A 75 28.67 -0.20 6.25
CA LEU A 75 28.36 1.18 5.87
C LEU A 75 26.97 1.62 6.36
N ALA A 76 26.17 0.68 6.88
CA ALA A 76 24.84 0.97 7.39
C ALA A 76 24.89 1.93 8.58
N THR A 77 24.07 2.98 8.48
CA THR A 77 23.68 3.84 9.59
C THR A 77 22.78 3.09 10.59
N PRO A 78 22.64 3.60 11.82
CA PRO A 78 21.68 3.07 12.78
C PRO A 78 20.23 3.09 12.26
N GLU A 79 19.87 4.13 11.50
CA GLU A 79 18.57 4.25 10.85
C GLU A 79 18.36 3.16 9.80
N GLU A 80 19.33 2.89 8.93
CA GLU A 80 19.24 1.83 7.91
C GLU A 80 19.17 0.43 8.54
N THR A 81 19.89 0.20 9.63
CA THR A 81 19.83 -1.06 10.37
C THR A 81 18.43 -1.28 10.96
N SER A 82 17.82 -0.22 11.48
CA SER A 82 16.44 -0.26 12.00
C SER A 82 15.42 -0.45 10.87
N ALA A 83 15.61 0.26 9.74
CA ALA A 83 14.79 0.12 8.55
C ALA A 83 14.83 -1.31 8.00
N LEU A 84 16.00 -1.97 8.00
CA LEU A 84 16.14 -3.35 7.54
C LEU A 84 15.19 -4.29 8.28
N VAL A 85 15.11 -4.16 9.61
CA VAL A 85 14.21 -4.98 10.44
C VAL A 85 12.75 -4.71 10.07
N LEU A 86 12.36 -3.44 9.92
CA LEU A 86 10.99 -3.07 9.55
C LEU A 86 10.61 -3.61 8.15
N TRP A 87 11.51 -3.52 7.18
CA TRP A 87 11.31 -4.04 5.83
C TRP A 87 11.20 -5.56 5.80
N GLN A 88 11.98 -6.29 6.61
CA GLN A 88 11.85 -7.74 6.75
C GLN A 88 10.50 -8.14 7.37
N ILE A 89 10.06 -7.43 8.41
CA ILE A 89 8.74 -7.65 9.02
C ILE A 89 7.65 -7.42 7.98
N TYR A 90 7.70 -6.30 7.26
CA TYR A 90 6.75 -5.98 6.19
C TYR A 90 6.71 -7.05 5.10
N LEU A 91 7.88 -7.54 4.65
CA LEU A 91 7.97 -8.60 3.65
C LEU A 91 7.28 -9.89 4.13
N VAL A 92 7.48 -10.28 5.39
CA VAL A 92 6.85 -11.46 5.97
C VAL A 92 5.33 -11.27 6.10
N LEU A 93 4.89 -10.11 6.60
CA LEU A 93 3.46 -9.79 6.73
C LEU A 93 2.77 -9.76 5.36
N MET A 94 3.40 -9.14 4.37
CA MET A 94 2.88 -9.05 3.02
C MET A 94 2.79 -10.43 2.34
N ASN A 95 3.75 -11.32 2.59
CA ASN A 95 3.67 -12.71 2.10
C ASN A 95 2.46 -13.47 2.67
N ARG A 96 2.07 -13.18 3.92
CA ARG A 96 0.92 -13.79 4.59
C ARG A 96 -0.43 -13.25 4.14
N VAL A 97 -0.48 -12.12 3.44
CA VAL A 97 -1.72 -11.57 2.89
C VAL A 97 -2.33 -12.58 1.92
N ASP A 98 -3.59 -12.93 2.13
CA ASP A 98 -4.37 -13.75 1.20
C ASP A 98 -5.09 -12.86 0.19
N PRO A 99 -4.71 -12.86 -1.10
CA PRO A 99 -5.34 -12.01 -2.10
C PRO A 99 -6.72 -12.50 -2.56
N ASP A 100 -7.15 -13.71 -2.19
CA ASP A 100 -8.41 -14.29 -2.67
C ASP A 100 -9.65 -13.71 -1.96
N SER A 101 -9.47 -13.05 -0.81
CA SER A 101 -10.53 -12.32 -0.09
C SER A 101 -10.23 -10.82 -0.02
N PRO A 102 -10.19 -10.10 -1.16
CA PRO A 102 -9.62 -8.75 -1.29
C PRO A 102 -10.32 -7.66 -0.48
N LEU A 103 -11.57 -7.89 -0.06
CA LEU A 103 -12.36 -6.94 0.74
C LEU A 103 -12.09 -7.06 2.25
N ASP A 104 -11.52 -8.19 2.70
CA ASP A 104 -11.23 -8.49 4.10
C ASP A 104 -9.73 -8.34 4.44
N ILE A 105 -8.91 -7.95 3.46
CA ILE A 105 -7.46 -7.80 3.65
C ILE A 105 -7.15 -6.56 4.49
N VAL A 106 -6.48 -6.78 5.62
CA VAL A 106 -5.76 -5.73 6.33
C VAL A 106 -4.34 -5.63 5.75
N TRP A 107 -4.12 -4.64 4.89
CA TRP A 107 -2.82 -4.43 4.27
C TRP A 107 -1.79 -3.91 5.27
N PRO A 108 -0.62 -4.55 5.40
CA PRO A 108 0.42 -4.04 6.30
C PRO A 108 0.85 -2.63 5.89
N GLU A 109 1.22 -1.82 6.89
CA GLU A 109 1.75 -0.49 6.65
C GLU A 109 3.15 -0.57 6.06
N LYS A 110 3.40 0.26 5.05
CA LYS A 110 4.71 0.34 4.42
C LYS A 110 5.68 0.95 5.45
N PRO A 111 6.85 0.34 5.68
CA PRO A 111 7.87 0.90 6.55
C PRO A 111 8.31 2.29 6.08
N GLU A 112 8.59 3.17 7.04
CA GLU A 112 9.31 4.41 6.80
C GLU A 112 10.82 4.15 6.89
N GLY A 113 11.58 4.88 6.08
CA GLY A 113 13.02 4.67 5.94
C GLY A 113 13.37 3.58 4.92
N GLY A 114 14.62 3.59 4.46
CA GLY A 114 15.11 2.77 3.36
C GLY A 114 16.15 3.54 2.56
N LEU A 115 16.74 2.89 1.57
CA LEU A 115 17.63 3.57 0.61
C LEU A 115 16.72 4.30 -0.40
N SER A 116 16.72 5.64 -0.32
CA SER A 116 16.02 6.54 -1.27
C SER A 116 16.91 6.96 -2.41
#